data_AF-A0A2A6CNB0-F1
#
_entry.id   AF-A0A2A6CNB0-F1
#
_cell.length_a   1.000
_cell.length_b   1.000
_cell.length_c   1.000
_cell.angle_alpha   90.00
_cell.angle_beta   90.00
_cell.angle_gamma   90.00
#
_symmetry.space_group_name_H-M   'P 1'
#
loop_
_entity.id
_entity.type
_entity.pdbx_description
1 polymer ?
#
loop_
_entity_poly.entity_id
_entity_poly.type
_entity_poly.pdbx_seq_one_letter_code
_entity_poly.pdbx_strand_id
1 'polypeptide(L)'
;MATESAHEPSPAPPSRDISSIEQLPRELIALIVGHAPEAVFEMRLSCRMLKSAVDEYARRPCDIPIVRRIVFNEMKNTWLSIPKSRTALFELRLVLHQPALKLRMQRHLNGPENPSQYCIETTSLPEDAIDGLRECVGTRIREASFPDYDEPLCKLIDGIQIEKLKAFIDLRQEAAGERLLKNLRSHKVNELYLTVREVKLANPADFLLDISTIVRTLFISQLYVDDKDQYQRHFLGIDDFNWAPVIIGMFERRLDTMHVRTAYPSYFTLQSADDIRLKLPLLGRKIWFETRCNAYDRHEVRLDYVTNDHSVRALRWTPVTNALSIKHCSRESERHHNEFF
;
A
#
# COMPACT_ATOMS: atom_id res chain seq x y z
N MET A 1 -64.78 66.75 -19.57
CA MET A 1 -64.27 65.49 -20.15
C MET A 1 -62.77 65.49 -19.98
N ALA A 2 -62.28 64.89 -18.90
CA ALA A 2 -60.86 64.71 -18.63
C ALA A 2 -60.57 63.22 -18.79
N THR A 3 -59.67 62.88 -19.71
CA THR A 3 -59.23 61.52 -20.01
C THR A 3 -58.12 61.13 -19.04
N GLU A 4 -58.39 60.17 -18.16
CA GLU A 4 -57.40 59.53 -17.29
C GLU A 4 -56.42 58.70 -18.13
N SER A 5 -55.15 59.06 -18.01
CA SER A 5 -54.00 58.33 -18.57
C SER A 5 -53.70 57.13 -17.67
N ALA A 6 -53.99 55.92 -18.17
CA ALA A 6 -53.61 54.68 -17.52
C ALA A 6 -52.08 54.52 -17.52
N HIS A 7 -51.50 54.48 -16.33
CA HIS A 7 -50.09 54.23 -16.11
C HIS A 7 -49.87 52.70 -16.11
N GLU A 8 -49.20 52.17 -17.13
CA GLU A 8 -48.80 50.75 -17.15
C GLU A 8 -47.80 50.46 -16.02
N PRO A 9 -48.00 49.40 -15.22
CA PRO A 9 -47.06 49.00 -14.19
C PRO A 9 -45.77 48.45 -14.83
N SER A 10 -44.64 49.05 -14.45
CA SER A 10 -43.29 48.59 -14.81
C SER A 10 -43.13 47.09 -14.52
N PRO A 11 -42.57 46.29 -15.45
CA PRO A 11 -42.40 44.86 -15.24
C PRO A 11 -41.48 44.62 -14.05
N ALA A 12 -41.95 43.81 -13.10
CA ALA A 12 -41.15 43.36 -11.97
C ALA A 12 -39.83 42.76 -12.47
N PRO A 13 -38.68 43.04 -11.82
CA PRO A 13 -37.41 42.50 -12.24
C PRO A 13 -37.49 40.97 -12.27
N PRO A 14 -36.94 40.32 -13.32
CA PRO A 14 -36.99 38.87 -13.42
C PRO A 14 -36.36 38.27 -12.16
N SER A 15 -37.15 37.47 -11.43
CA SER A 15 -36.63 36.64 -10.35
C SER A 15 -35.51 35.80 -10.93
N ARG A 16 -34.29 35.98 -10.42
CA ARG A 16 -33.16 35.13 -10.81
C ARG A 16 -33.48 33.73 -10.30
N ASP A 17 -33.92 32.87 -11.20
CA ASP A 17 -34.11 31.45 -10.90
C ASP A 17 -32.72 30.84 -10.66
N ILE A 18 -32.34 30.81 -9.39
CA ILE A 18 -31.11 30.16 -8.93
C ILE A 18 -31.33 28.66 -9.10
N SER A 19 -30.48 28.03 -9.92
CA SER A 19 -30.55 26.58 -10.16
C SER A 19 -30.48 25.81 -8.84
N SER A 20 -31.21 24.70 -8.72
CA SER A 20 -31.26 23.89 -7.50
C SER A 20 -29.88 23.43 -7.02
N ILE A 21 -28.92 23.25 -7.95
CA ILE A 21 -27.54 22.89 -7.59
C ILE A 21 -26.81 24.02 -6.86
N GLU A 22 -27.14 25.27 -7.14
CA GLU A 22 -26.53 26.44 -6.50
C GLU A 22 -27.14 26.70 -5.11
N GLN A 23 -28.25 26.05 -4.79
CA GLN A 23 -28.88 26.09 -3.48
C GLN A 23 -28.32 25.03 -2.52
N LEU A 24 -27.49 24.10 -3.02
CA LEU A 24 -26.90 23.06 -2.18
C LEU A 24 -25.85 23.63 -1.22
N PRO A 25 -25.79 23.14 0.04
CA PRO A 25 -24.67 23.39 0.92
C PRO A 25 -23.33 23.00 0.29
N ARG A 26 -22.27 23.75 0.61
CA ARG A 26 -20.94 23.55 0.02
C ARG A 26 -20.39 22.15 0.30
N GLU A 27 -20.75 21.58 1.43
CA GLU A 27 -20.38 20.23 1.84
C GLU A 27 -20.95 19.18 0.89
N LEU A 28 -22.20 19.35 0.43
CA LEU A 28 -22.80 18.44 -0.55
C LEU A 28 -22.15 18.58 -1.92
N ILE A 29 -21.81 19.81 -2.32
CA ILE A 29 -21.06 20.03 -3.57
C ILE A 29 -19.69 19.36 -3.49
N ALA A 30 -18.99 19.48 -2.37
CA ALA A 30 -17.72 18.78 -2.13
C ALA A 30 -17.87 17.25 -2.24
N LEU A 31 -18.94 16.67 -1.70
CA LEU A 31 -19.23 15.24 -1.86
C LEU A 31 -19.47 14.88 -3.33
N ILE A 32 -20.20 15.69 -4.09
CA ILE A 32 -20.42 15.48 -5.53
C ILE A 32 -19.07 15.48 -6.29
N VAL A 33 -18.19 16.45 -6.00
CA VAL A 33 -16.85 16.51 -6.59
C VAL A 33 -16.02 15.27 -6.23
N GLY A 34 -16.11 14.82 -4.98
CA GLY A 34 -15.45 13.59 -4.52
C GLY A 34 -15.98 12.32 -5.19
N HIS A 35 -17.25 12.31 -5.59
CA HIS A 35 -17.90 11.19 -6.29
C HIS A 35 -17.65 11.18 -7.80
N ALA A 36 -17.47 12.34 -8.44
CA ALA A 36 -17.17 12.46 -9.87
C ALA A 36 -15.88 13.26 -10.15
N PRO A 37 -14.72 12.80 -9.63
CA PRO A 37 -13.44 13.51 -9.77
C PRO A 37 -12.94 13.61 -11.22
N GLU A 38 -13.47 12.82 -12.15
CA GLU A 38 -13.17 12.87 -13.58
C GLU A 38 -13.80 14.08 -14.28
N ALA A 39 -14.92 14.60 -13.76
CA ALA A 39 -15.70 15.67 -14.38
C ALA A 39 -15.36 17.07 -13.83
N VAL A 40 -14.28 17.20 -13.06
CA VAL A 40 -13.92 18.45 -12.37
C VAL A 40 -13.69 19.61 -13.33
N PHE A 41 -13.18 19.35 -14.55
CA PHE A 41 -12.96 20.43 -15.51
C PHE A 41 -14.27 20.92 -16.12
N GLU A 42 -15.19 20.02 -16.43
CA GLU A 42 -16.53 20.29 -16.93
C GLU A 42 -17.37 21.03 -15.88
N MET A 43 -17.29 20.60 -14.61
CA MET A 43 -17.92 21.29 -13.48
C MET A 43 -17.41 22.73 -13.36
N ARG A 44 -16.09 22.96 -13.50
CA ARG A 44 -15.49 24.30 -13.46
C ARG A 44 -15.94 25.20 -14.61
N LEU A 45 -16.21 24.62 -15.79
CA LEU A 45 -16.69 25.37 -16.95
C LEU A 45 -18.19 25.67 -16.89
N SER A 46 -18.94 24.99 -16.02
CA SER A 46 -20.40 25.09 -15.96
C SER A 46 -20.88 26.44 -15.40
N CYS A 47 -20.40 26.86 -14.22
CA CYS A 47 -20.71 28.18 -13.66
C CYS A 47 -19.64 28.66 -12.66
N ARG A 48 -19.69 29.95 -12.28
CA ARG A 48 -18.72 30.56 -11.35
C ARG A 48 -18.74 29.92 -9.96
N MET A 49 -19.92 29.55 -9.48
CA MET A 49 -20.09 28.93 -8.17
C MET A 49 -19.43 27.54 -8.15
N LEU A 50 -19.71 26.69 -9.15
CA LEU A 50 -19.07 25.38 -9.27
C LEU A 50 -17.56 25.48 -9.47
N LYS A 51 -17.07 26.44 -10.27
CA LYS A 51 -15.64 26.70 -10.38
C LYS A 51 -15.01 26.98 -9.01
N SER A 52 -15.61 27.87 -8.23
CA SER A 52 -15.12 28.20 -6.90
C SER A 52 -15.15 27.00 -5.95
N ALA A 53 -16.23 26.23 -5.95
CA ALA A 53 -16.38 25.07 -5.09
C ALA A 53 -15.38 23.94 -5.45
N VAL A 54 -15.18 23.68 -6.74
CA VAL A 54 -14.20 22.70 -7.23
C VAL A 54 -12.77 23.15 -6.91
N ASP A 55 -12.43 24.42 -7.13
CA ASP A 55 -11.11 24.97 -6.82
C ASP A 55 -10.85 24.96 -5.30
N GLU A 56 -11.87 25.22 -4.48
CA GLU A 56 -11.80 25.11 -3.02
C GLU A 56 -11.58 23.67 -2.58
N TYR A 57 -12.36 22.73 -3.12
CA TYR A 57 -12.21 21.29 -2.85
C TYR A 57 -10.81 20.78 -3.21
N ALA A 58 -10.31 21.16 -4.40
CA ALA A 58 -8.99 20.75 -4.86
C ALA A 58 -7.83 21.35 -4.03
N ARG A 59 -8.04 22.47 -3.32
CA ARG A 59 -7.02 23.02 -2.42
C ARG A 59 -6.98 22.37 -1.04
N ARG A 60 -8.09 21.77 -0.59
CA ARG A 60 -8.16 21.16 0.74
C ARG A 60 -7.41 19.82 0.78
N PRO A 61 -6.86 19.41 1.94
CA PRO A 61 -6.41 18.05 2.17
C PRO A 61 -7.52 17.06 1.81
N CYS A 62 -7.17 15.99 1.11
CA CYS A 62 -8.13 15.06 0.54
C CYS A 62 -7.96 13.69 1.19
N ASP A 63 -9.05 13.18 1.77
CA ASP A 63 -9.08 11.86 2.39
C ASP A 63 -9.29 10.73 1.37
N ILE A 64 -9.75 11.06 0.16
CA ILE A 64 -9.78 10.10 -0.93
C ILE A 64 -8.35 9.86 -1.46
N PRO A 65 -7.95 8.60 -1.71
CA PRO A 65 -6.59 8.32 -2.15
C PRO A 65 -6.37 8.69 -3.62
N ILE A 66 -6.02 9.94 -3.90
CA ILE A 66 -5.87 10.46 -5.28
C ILE A 66 -4.78 9.67 -6.01
N VAL A 67 -3.61 9.55 -5.39
CA VAL A 67 -2.55 8.66 -5.84
C VAL A 67 -2.75 7.30 -5.22
N ARG A 68 -2.80 6.26 -6.06
CA ARG A 68 -2.98 4.88 -5.60
C ARG A 68 -1.66 4.28 -5.15
N ARG A 69 -0.61 4.45 -5.96
CA ARG A 69 0.70 3.84 -5.73
C ARG A 69 1.82 4.85 -6.00
N ILE A 70 2.83 4.83 -5.13
CA ILE A 70 4.09 5.56 -5.31
C ILE A 70 5.22 4.53 -5.42
N VAL A 71 6.06 4.65 -6.44
CA VAL A 71 7.25 3.82 -6.62
C VAL A 71 8.46 4.72 -6.74
N PHE A 72 9.38 4.59 -5.81
CA PHE A 72 10.69 5.22 -5.89
C PHE A 72 11.59 4.31 -6.73
N ASN A 73 12.43 4.86 -7.59
CA ASN A 73 13.43 4.09 -8.31
C ASN A 73 14.85 4.50 -7.90
N GLU A 74 15.83 3.64 -8.21
CA GLU A 74 17.25 3.89 -7.92
C GLU A 74 17.78 5.16 -8.62
N MET A 75 17.17 5.54 -9.74
CA MET A 75 17.49 6.76 -10.49
C MET A 75 16.83 8.02 -9.88
N LYS A 76 16.37 7.97 -8.62
CA LYS A 76 15.77 9.11 -7.89
C LYS A 76 14.49 9.67 -8.53
N ASN A 77 13.91 8.95 -9.48
CA ASN A 77 12.61 9.26 -10.04
C ASN A 77 11.53 8.61 -9.17
N THR A 78 10.49 9.40 -8.92
CA THR A 78 9.28 8.96 -8.26
C THR A 78 8.18 8.79 -9.29
N TRP A 79 7.61 7.59 -9.32
CA TRP A 79 6.48 7.23 -10.16
C TRP A 79 5.19 7.26 -9.35
N LEU A 80 4.24 8.06 -9.80
CA LEU A 80 2.90 8.15 -9.24
C LEU A 80 1.92 7.43 -10.16
N SER A 81 1.19 6.46 -9.62
CA SER A 81 0.10 5.78 -10.32
C SER A 81 -1.23 6.32 -9.83
N ILE A 82 -1.97 6.97 -10.72
CA ILE A 82 -3.25 7.62 -10.43
C ILE A 82 -4.36 6.90 -11.19
N PRO A 83 -5.44 6.45 -10.51
CA PRO A 83 -6.60 5.89 -11.18
C PRO A 83 -7.14 6.85 -12.24
N LYS A 84 -7.57 6.32 -13.39
CA LYS A 84 -8.06 7.15 -14.50
C LYS A 84 -9.18 8.11 -14.05
N SER A 85 -10.13 7.63 -13.24
CA SER A 85 -11.20 8.44 -12.66
C SER A 85 -10.71 9.62 -11.81
N ARG A 86 -9.49 9.55 -11.25
CA ARG A 86 -8.92 10.60 -10.39
C ARG A 86 -7.89 11.48 -11.07
N THR A 87 -7.59 11.20 -12.34
CA THR A 87 -6.53 11.91 -13.07
C THR A 87 -6.85 13.39 -13.25
N ALA A 88 -8.08 13.72 -13.61
CA ALA A 88 -8.49 15.12 -13.81
C ALA A 88 -8.38 15.94 -12.51
N LEU A 89 -8.84 15.37 -11.38
CA LEU A 89 -8.67 16.01 -10.06
C LEU A 89 -7.19 16.16 -9.69
N PHE A 90 -6.35 15.15 -9.90
CA PHE A 90 -4.91 15.27 -9.64
C PHE A 90 -4.26 16.40 -10.46
N GLU A 91 -4.54 16.47 -11.77
CA GLU A 91 -4.01 17.52 -12.64
C GLU A 91 -4.51 18.91 -12.24
N LEU A 92 -5.76 19.02 -11.81
CA LEU A 92 -6.29 20.27 -11.25
C LEU A 92 -5.53 20.67 -9.99
N ARG A 93 -5.30 19.73 -9.05
CA ARG A 93 -4.54 19.99 -7.83
C ARG A 93 -3.12 20.47 -8.14
N LEU A 94 -2.43 19.83 -9.09
CA LEU A 94 -1.11 20.28 -9.53
C LEU A 94 -1.13 21.73 -10.01
N VAL A 95 -2.12 22.10 -10.84
CA VAL A 95 -2.25 23.47 -11.35
C VAL A 95 -2.54 24.46 -10.22
N LEU A 96 -3.28 24.09 -9.19
CA LEU A 96 -3.68 24.99 -8.12
C LEU A 96 -2.64 25.13 -7.01
N HIS A 97 -1.92 24.05 -6.68
CA HIS A 97 -0.92 24.05 -5.60
C HIS A 97 0.47 24.44 -6.10
N GLN A 98 0.89 23.88 -7.24
CA GLN A 98 2.25 24.05 -7.74
C GLN A 98 2.29 23.98 -9.29
N PRO A 99 1.91 25.07 -10.00
CA PRO A 99 1.89 25.10 -11.46
C PRO A 99 3.23 24.70 -12.11
N ALA A 100 4.35 25.04 -11.45
CA ALA A 100 5.70 24.72 -11.93
C ALA A 100 5.96 23.21 -12.01
N LEU A 101 5.35 22.41 -11.12
CA LEU A 101 5.49 20.95 -11.15
C LEU A 101 4.89 20.34 -12.40
N LYS A 102 3.78 20.91 -12.93
CA LYS A 102 3.14 20.41 -14.13
C LYS A 102 4.09 20.38 -15.34
N LEU A 103 5.04 21.30 -15.40
CA LEU A 103 6.05 21.35 -16.47
C LEU A 103 7.20 20.35 -16.26
N ARG A 104 7.41 19.89 -15.02
CA ARG A 104 8.48 18.96 -14.65
C ARG A 104 8.02 17.50 -14.64
N MET A 105 6.72 17.25 -14.59
CA MET A 105 6.15 15.90 -14.58
C MET A 105 5.98 15.35 -15.99
N GLN A 106 6.46 14.14 -16.21
CA GLN A 106 6.23 13.40 -17.44
C GLN A 106 5.04 12.45 -17.26
N ARG A 107 4.02 12.59 -18.11
CA ARG A 107 2.86 11.70 -18.12
C ARG A 107 3.09 10.56 -19.10
N HIS A 108 2.95 9.33 -18.62
CA HIS A 108 3.03 8.11 -19.42
C HIS A 108 1.63 7.51 -19.55
N LEU A 109 1.19 7.32 -20.80
CA LEU A 109 -0.12 6.75 -21.13
C LEU A 109 0.03 5.25 -21.36
N ASN A 110 -0.54 4.44 -20.47
CA ASN A 110 -0.45 2.99 -20.54
C ASN A 110 -1.69 2.35 -21.18
N GLY A 111 -2.27 2.97 -22.21
CA GLY A 111 -3.53 2.50 -22.81
C GLY A 111 -4.78 2.87 -21.99
N PRO A 112 -5.98 2.54 -22.50
CA PRO A 112 -7.24 3.12 -22.02
C PRO A 112 -7.71 2.61 -20.65
N GLU A 113 -7.31 1.40 -20.25
CA GLU A 113 -7.76 0.72 -19.02
C GLU A 113 -6.78 0.88 -17.85
N ASN A 114 -5.53 1.26 -18.13
CA ASN A 114 -4.50 1.35 -17.11
C ASN A 114 -4.50 2.71 -16.40
N PRO A 115 -4.03 2.76 -15.14
CA PRO A 115 -3.88 4.01 -14.43
C PRO A 115 -2.90 4.95 -15.16
N SER A 116 -3.16 6.26 -15.07
CA SER A 116 -2.23 7.27 -15.55
C SER A 116 -0.95 7.20 -14.70
N GLN A 117 0.21 7.14 -15.35
CA GLN A 117 1.49 7.16 -14.67
C GLN A 117 2.15 8.52 -14.85
N TYR A 118 2.69 9.06 -13.76
CA TYR A 118 3.46 10.29 -13.78
C TYR A 118 4.83 10.03 -13.19
N CYS A 119 5.87 10.53 -13.84
CA CYS A 119 7.25 10.45 -13.39
C CYS A 119 7.76 11.84 -13.05
N ILE A 120 8.47 11.96 -11.92
CA ILE A 120 9.12 13.20 -11.50
C ILE A 120 10.41 12.89 -10.73
N GLU A 121 11.47 13.63 -11.02
CA GLU A 121 12.71 13.57 -10.25
C GLU A 121 12.53 14.35 -8.95
N THR A 122 12.36 13.65 -7.82
CA THR A 122 12.02 14.28 -6.53
C THR A 122 13.22 14.87 -5.81
N THR A 123 14.42 14.37 -6.06
CA THR A 123 15.64 14.83 -5.37
C THR A 123 16.13 16.20 -5.82
N SER A 124 15.70 16.65 -6.99
CA SER A 124 16.01 17.97 -7.55
C SER A 124 14.89 19.00 -7.32
N LEU A 125 13.88 18.65 -6.51
CA LEU A 125 12.80 19.56 -6.16
C LEU A 125 13.16 20.39 -4.92
N PRO A 126 12.87 21.70 -4.92
CA PRO A 126 12.91 22.49 -3.71
C PRO A 126 11.80 22.02 -2.74
N GLU A 127 11.98 22.31 -1.44
CA GLU A 127 11.12 21.79 -0.38
C GLU A 127 9.65 22.22 -0.51
N ASP A 128 9.39 23.46 -0.92
CA ASP A 128 8.06 23.99 -1.18
C ASP A 128 7.35 23.26 -2.34
N ALA A 129 8.11 22.81 -3.35
CA ALA A 129 7.58 22.00 -4.43
C ALA A 129 7.26 20.57 -3.97
N ILE A 130 8.06 20.00 -3.05
CA ILE A 130 7.75 18.71 -2.43
C ILE A 130 6.48 18.81 -1.59
N ASP A 131 6.33 19.88 -0.80
CA ASP A 131 5.13 20.11 0.01
C ASP A 131 3.89 20.26 -0.86
N GLY A 132 3.96 21.05 -1.93
CA GLY A 132 2.85 21.17 -2.86
C GLY A 132 2.53 19.89 -3.62
N LEU A 133 3.53 19.05 -3.92
CA LEU A 133 3.30 17.72 -4.48
C LEU A 133 2.61 16.81 -3.46
N ARG A 134 3.02 16.86 -2.18
CA ARG A 134 2.39 16.12 -1.08
C ARG A 134 0.92 16.49 -0.94
N GLU A 135 0.60 17.78 -1.03
CA GLU A 135 -0.79 18.25 -1.06
C GLU A 135 -1.57 17.69 -2.26
N CYS A 136 -0.93 17.43 -3.40
CA CYS A 136 -1.58 16.81 -4.56
C CYS A 136 -1.82 15.29 -4.39
N VAL A 137 -0.98 14.61 -3.60
CA VAL A 137 -1.08 13.16 -3.34
C VAL A 137 -2.29 12.83 -2.45
N GLY A 138 -2.55 13.65 -1.43
CA GLY A 138 -3.58 13.43 -0.41
C GLY A 138 -3.03 12.81 0.88
N THR A 139 -3.92 12.47 1.81
CA THR A 139 -3.53 12.01 3.18
C THR A 139 -3.29 10.51 3.28
N ARG A 140 -3.67 9.75 2.25
CA ARG A 140 -3.53 8.28 2.21
C ARG A 140 -3.18 7.79 0.80
N ILE A 141 -2.31 6.80 0.75
CA ILE A 141 -2.04 6.00 -0.45
C ILE A 141 -2.23 4.52 -0.16
N ARG A 142 -2.51 3.74 -1.21
CA ARG A 142 -2.67 2.29 -1.06
C ARG A 142 -1.32 1.59 -0.99
N GLU A 143 -0.36 1.99 -1.82
CA GLU A 143 0.91 1.27 -1.92
C GLU A 143 2.10 2.23 -2.07
N ALA A 144 3.18 1.95 -1.35
CA ALA A 144 4.49 2.56 -1.57
C ALA A 144 5.55 1.48 -1.82
N SER A 145 6.49 1.72 -2.73
CA SER A 145 7.55 0.77 -3.07
C SER A 145 8.93 1.43 -3.07
N PHE A 146 9.89 0.81 -2.37
CA PHE A 146 11.27 1.28 -2.20
C PHE A 146 12.25 0.17 -2.65
N PRO A 147 13.00 0.38 -3.73
CA PRO A 147 13.96 -0.60 -4.25
C PRO A 147 15.26 -0.61 -3.45
N ASP A 148 15.55 0.49 -2.74
CA ASP A 148 16.63 0.57 -1.77
C ASP A 148 16.16 1.42 -0.59
N TYR A 149 16.08 0.80 0.59
CA TYR A 149 15.52 1.39 1.79
C TYR A 149 16.57 2.13 2.65
N ASP A 150 17.72 2.46 2.06
CA ASP A 150 18.80 3.14 2.77
C ASP A 150 18.58 4.63 3.02
N GLU A 151 17.70 5.29 2.27
CA GLU A 151 17.34 6.69 2.52
C GLU A 151 16.16 6.81 3.52
N PRO A 152 16.15 7.83 4.40
CA PRO A 152 14.94 8.18 5.14
C PRO A 152 13.80 8.32 4.13
N LEU A 153 12.62 7.79 4.47
CA LEU A 153 11.45 7.86 3.60
C LEU A 153 11.35 9.26 3.01
N CYS A 154 11.23 9.32 1.67
CA CYS A 154 11.22 10.58 0.95
C CYS A 154 10.23 11.54 1.62
N LYS A 155 10.65 12.78 1.86
CA LYS A 155 9.82 13.85 2.44
C LYS A 155 8.41 13.89 1.81
N LEU A 156 8.29 13.53 0.53
CA LEU A 156 7.02 13.42 -0.18
C LEU A 156 5.93 12.62 0.55
N ILE A 157 6.28 11.58 1.31
CA ILE A 157 5.28 10.72 1.99
C ILE A 157 5.15 10.99 3.49
N ASP A 158 5.84 11.99 4.02
CA ASP A 158 5.72 12.38 5.42
C ASP A 158 4.26 12.72 5.77
N GLY A 159 3.76 12.14 6.86
CA GLY A 159 2.36 12.31 7.29
C GLY A 159 1.31 11.57 6.45
N ILE A 160 1.71 10.89 5.37
CA ILE A 160 0.79 10.10 4.54
C ILE A 160 0.60 8.71 5.15
N GLN A 161 -0.65 8.27 5.26
CA GLN A 161 -0.97 6.89 5.63
C GLN A 161 -0.73 5.95 4.45
N ILE A 162 -0.02 4.85 4.69
CA ILE A 162 0.35 3.87 3.67
C ILE A 162 -0.28 2.54 4.07
N GLU A 163 -1.16 1.98 3.24
CA GLU A 163 -1.77 0.69 3.55
C GLU A 163 -0.78 -0.47 3.37
N LYS A 164 -0.05 -0.47 2.24
CA LYS A 164 0.91 -1.50 1.86
C LYS A 164 2.28 -0.91 1.54
N LEU A 165 3.33 -1.44 2.16
CA LEU A 165 4.72 -1.06 1.92
C LEU A 165 5.49 -2.23 1.29
N LYS A 166 6.06 -2.01 0.10
CA LYS A 166 7.06 -2.89 -0.52
C LYS A 166 8.44 -2.29 -0.27
N ALA A 167 9.30 -3.02 0.42
CA ALA A 167 10.64 -2.57 0.74
C ALA A 167 11.66 -3.65 0.40
N PHE A 168 12.69 -3.27 -0.34
CA PHE A 168 13.91 -4.04 -0.49
C PHE A 168 14.94 -3.43 0.45
N ILE A 169 15.41 -4.22 1.42
CA ILE A 169 16.24 -3.72 2.52
C ILE A 169 17.43 -4.65 2.71
N ASP A 170 18.62 -4.07 2.80
CA ASP A 170 19.79 -4.75 3.32
C ASP A 170 19.87 -4.52 4.83
N LEU A 171 19.69 -5.58 5.64
CA LEU A 171 19.63 -5.49 7.10
C LEU A 171 21.01 -5.75 7.71
N ARG A 172 22.05 -5.12 7.15
CA ARG A 172 23.43 -5.21 7.63
C ARG A 172 23.70 -4.44 8.93
N GLN A 173 22.88 -3.44 9.22
CA GLN A 173 23.04 -2.52 10.34
C GLN A 173 21.74 -2.40 11.14
N GLU A 174 21.83 -2.33 12.46
CA GLU A 174 20.66 -2.17 13.36
C GLU A 174 19.81 -0.95 13.00
N ALA A 175 20.47 0.17 12.65
CA ALA A 175 19.81 1.40 12.27
C ALA A 175 18.83 1.24 11.08
N ALA A 176 19.08 0.32 10.16
CA ALA A 176 18.17 0.04 9.04
C ALA A 176 16.88 -0.63 9.52
N GLY A 177 16.99 -1.60 10.45
CA GLY A 177 15.85 -2.26 11.10
C GLY A 177 15.02 -1.28 11.93
N GLU A 178 15.67 -0.47 12.77
CA GLU A 178 15.02 0.56 13.57
C GLU A 178 14.28 1.59 12.71
N ARG A 179 14.91 2.03 11.61
CA ARG A 179 14.30 2.95 10.64
C ARG A 179 13.06 2.33 9.99
N LEU A 180 13.11 1.05 9.60
CA LEU A 180 11.93 0.34 9.09
C LEU A 180 10.81 0.34 10.12
N LEU A 181 11.08 -0.06 11.36
CA LEU A 181 10.07 -0.12 12.42
C LEU A 181 9.45 1.26 12.70
N LYS A 182 10.26 2.32 12.75
CA LYS A 182 9.78 3.71 12.91
C LYS A 182 8.80 4.08 11.81
N ASN A 183 9.16 3.78 10.57
CA ASN A 183 8.39 4.11 9.38
C ASN A 183 7.07 3.33 9.28
N LEU A 184 7.08 2.03 9.62
CA LEU A 184 5.85 1.24 9.69
C LEU A 184 4.84 1.85 10.67
N ARG A 185 5.33 2.37 11.81
CA ARG A 185 4.50 3.04 12.82
C ARG A 185 4.02 4.41 12.36
N SER A 186 4.90 5.27 11.85
CA SER A 186 4.55 6.64 11.44
C SER A 186 3.51 6.67 10.32
N HIS A 187 3.62 5.74 9.36
CA HIS A 187 2.73 5.67 8.20
C HIS A 187 1.54 4.72 8.40
N LYS A 188 1.39 4.13 9.60
CA LYS A 188 0.31 3.18 9.96
C LYS A 188 0.18 2.02 8.96
N VAL A 189 1.32 1.44 8.59
CA VAL A 189 1.39 0.35 7.59
C VAL A 189 0.66 -0.88 8.10
N ASN A 190 -0.24 -1.44 7.27
CA ASN A 190 -0.97 -2.66 7.58
C ASN A 190 -0.35 -3.89 6.91
N GLU A 191 0.23 -3.73 5.72
CA GLU A 191 0.85 -4.81 4.95
C GLU A 191 2.30 -4.48 4.62
N LEU A 192 3.24 -5.36 5.00
CA LEU A 192 4.65 -5.22 4.66
C LEU A 192 5.09 -6.36 3.73
N TYR A 193 5.73 -5.97 2.63
CA TYR A 193 6.41 -6.84 1.70
C TYR A 193 7.90 -6.55 1.78
N LEU A 194 8.60 -7.38 2.56
CA LEU A 194 9.99 -7.23 2.88
C LEU A 194 10.83 -8.16 2.00
N THR A 195 11.60 -7.60 1.09
CA THR A 195 12.64 -8.33 0.35
C THR A 195 13.98 -8.06 1.00
N VAL A 196 14.71 -9.12 1.35
CA VAL A 196 16.01 -9.02 2.03
C VAL A 196 17.02 -9.90 1.31
N ARG A 197 18.27 -9.44 1.25
CA ARG A 197 19.40 -10.24 0.76
C ARG A 197 20.24 -10.70 1.94
N GLU A 198 20.91 -9.75 2.59
CA GLU A 198 21.78 -10.02 3.73
C GLU A 198 21.14 -9.46 5.01
N VAL A 199 21.28 -10.22 6.10
CA VAL A 199 20.77 -9.84 7.42
C VAL A 199 21.86 -10.11 8.43
N LYS A 200 22.34 -9.05 9.08
CA LYS A 200 23.35 -9.07 10.15
C LYS A 200 22.88 -8.36 11.42
N LEU A 201 21.56 -8.29 11.61
CA LEU A 201 20.99 -7.85 12.89
C LEU A 201 21.45 -8.81 13.99
N ALA A 202 21.70 -8.29 15.19
CA ALA A 202 22.08 -9.06 16.36
C ALA A 202 20.94 -9.99 16.80
N ASN A 203 19.69 -9.52 16.71
CA ASN A 203 18.49 -10.30 17.08
C ASN A 203 17.39 -10.26 15.99
N PRO A 204 17.55 -10.97 14.87
CA PRO A 204 16.54 -11.01 13.80
C PRO A 204 15.18 -11.55 14.25
N ALA A 205 15.15 -12.43 15.26
CA ALA A 205 13.93 -12.96 15.86
C ALA A 205 13.10 -11.87 16.56
N ASP A 206 13.74 -11.04 17.39
CA ASP A 206 13.09 -9.93 18.09
C ASP A 206 12.59 -8.87 17.10
N PHE A 207 13.37 -8.61 16.04
CA PHE A 207 12.96 -7.72 14.96
C PHE A 207 11.66 -8.19 14.26
N LEU A 208 11.54 -9.49 13.95
CA LEU A 208 10.30 -10.04 13.37
C LEU A 208 9.12 -9.95 14.34
N LEU A 209 9.37 -10.22 15.62
CA LEU A 209 8.37 -10.07 16.67
C LEU A 209 7.91 -8.61 16.76
N ASP A 210 8.79 -7.63 16.68
CA ASP A 210 8.44 -6.21 16.66
C ASP A 210 7.61 -5.83 15.43
N ILE A 211 7.98 -6.30 14.24
CA ILE A 211 7.17 -6.12 13.02
C ILE A 211 5.74 -6.64 13.24
N SER A 212 5.59 -7.82 13.85
CA SER A 212 4.28 -8.45 14.09
C SER A 212 3.38 -7.72 15.09
N THR A 213 3.89 -6.72 15.82
CA THR A 213 3.07 -5.80 16.63
C THR A 213 2.45 -4.68 15.80
N ILE A 214 3.04 -4.38 14.64
CA ILE A 214 2.69 -3.21 13.82
C ILE A 214 1.79 -3.61 12.65
N VAL A 215 2.15 -4.67 11.91
CA VAL A 215 1.46 -5.06 10.67
C VAL A 215 0.50 -6.24 10.87
N ARG A 216 -0.52 -6.34 10.01
CA ARG A 216 -1.43 -7.50 9.95
C ARG A 216 -1.01 -8.53 8.90
N THR A 217 -0.32 -8.07 7.86
CA THR A 217 0.18 -8.93 6.79
C THR A 217 1.68 -8.73 6.62
N LEU A 218 2.43 -9.82 6.62
CA LEU A 218 3.86 -9.83 6.39
C LEU A 218 4.22 -10.82 5.28
N PHE A 219 4.81 -10.31 4.21
CA PHE A 219 5.44 -11.10 3.17
C PHE A 219 6.94 -10.93 3.25
N ILE A 220 7.68 -12.04 3.35
CA ILE A 220 9.15 -12.04 3.36
C ILE A 220 9.63 -12.73 2.09
N SER A 221 10.54 -12.08 1.37
CA SER A 221 11.29 -12.66 0.26
C SER A 221 12.78 -12.59 0.57
N GLN A 222 13.35 -13.68 1.06
CA GLN A 222 14.79 -13.79 1.25
C GLN A 222 15.46 -14.26 -0.05
N LEU A 223 16.39 -13.45 -0.54
CA LEU A 223 17.24 -13.78 -1.67
C LEU A 223 18.40 -14.71 -1.28
N TYR A 224 19.00 -15.33 -2.28
CA TYR A 224 20.21 -16.14 -2.11
C TYR A 224 21.39 -15.27 -1.64
N VAL A 225 22.30 -15.88 -0.87
CA VAL A 225 23.53 -15.28 -0.35
C VAL A 225 24.68 -16.13 -0.89
N ASP A 226 25.67 -15.50 -1.52
CA ASP A 226 26.63 -16.17 -2.40
C ASP A 226 27.49 -17.25 -1.69
N ASP A 227 27.67 -17.15 -0.37
CA ASP A 227 28.50 -18.03 0.44
C ASP A 227 27.74 -19.16 1.15
N LYS A 228 26.44 -19.33 0.89
CA LYS A 228 25.61 -20.36 1.55
C LYS A 228 25.04 -21.39 0.59
N ASP A 229 25.08 -22.64 1.01
CA ASP A 229 24.41 -23.73 0.29
C ASP A 229 22.88 -23.63 0.46
N GLN A 230 22.12 -23.83 -0.62
CA GLN A 230 20.65 -23.75 -0.61
C GLN A 230 19.97 -24.75 0.35
N TYR A 231 20.64 -25.84 0.71
CA TYR A 231 20.16 -26.84 1.65
C TYR A 231 20.51 -26.50 3.10
N GLN A 232 21.31 -25.47 3.35
CA GLN A 232 21.60 -24.99 4.70
C GLN A 232 20.31 -24.53 5.39
N ARG A 233 20.21 -24.80 6.69
CA ARG A 233 19.08 -24.36 7.51
C ARG A 233 19.27 -22.89 7.89
N HIS A 234 19.17 -22.03 6.90
CA HIS A 234 19.44 -20.60 7.02
C HIS A 234 18.17 -19.78 6.83
N PHE A 235 17.91 -18.83 7.72
CA PHE A 235 16.85 -17.85 7.52
C PHE A 235 17.20 -16.54 8.22
N LEU A 236 17.07 -15.42 7.51
CA LEU A 236 17.32 -14.06 8.03
C LEU A 236 18.62 -13.91 8.84
N GLY A 237 19.74 -14.43 8.33
CA GLY A 237 21.05 -14.26 8.99
C GLY A 237 21.37 -15.30 10.06
N ILE A 238 20.42 -16.15 10.46
CA ILE A 238 20.62 -17.16 11.51
C ILE A 238 20.62 -18.57 10.91
N ASP A 239 21.60 -19.37 11.30
CA ASP A 239 21.72 -20.78 10.94
C ASP A 239 21.18 -21.68 12.05
N ASP A 240 20.59 -22.82 11.67
CA ASP A 240 20.18 -23.91 12.57
C ASP A 240 19.26 -23.47 13.74
N PHE A 241 18.48 -22.41 13.53
CA PHE A 241 17.62 -21.82 14.54
C PHE A 241 16.20 -22.39 14.52
N ASN A 242 15.61 -22.58 15.71
CA ASN A 242 14.23 -23.00 15.83
C ASN A 242 13.27 -21.81 15.66
N TRP A 243 12.79 -21.59 14.44
CA TRP A 243 11.87 -20.49 14.12
C TRP A 243 10.43 -20.69 14.59
N ALA A 244 10.05 -21.88 15.05
CA ALA A 244 8.66 -22.18 15.43
C ALA A 244 8.12 -21.26 16.55
N PRO A 245 8.81 -21.08 17.70
CA PRO A 245 8.32 -20.20 18.76
C PRO A 245 8.18 -18.74 18.31
N VAL A 246 9.09 -18.26 17.46
CA VAL A 246 9.05 -16.89 16.93
C VAL A 246 7.80 -16.69 16.07
N ILE A 247 7.57 -17.59 15.10
CA ILE A 247 6.42 -17.48 14.18
C ILE A 247 5.10 -17.61 14.93
N ILE A 248 5.00 -18.52 15.89
CA ILE A 248 3.81 -18.64 16.75
C ILE A 248 3.60 -17.35 17.53
N GLY A 249 4.65 -16.83 18.18
CA GLY A 249 4.61 -15.57 18.92
C GLY A 249 4.23 -14.36 18.05
N MET A 250 4.55 -14.37 16.75
CA MET A 250 4.10 -13.33 15.81
C MET A 250 2.58 -13.37 15.59
N PHE A 251 1.98 -14.57 15.48
CA PHE A 251 0.52 -14.75 15.34
C PHE A 251 -0.25 -14.60 16.66
N GLU A 252 0.42 -14.66 17.80
CA GLU A 252 -0.18 -14.26 19.09
C GLU A 252 -0.32 -12.73 19.21
N ARG A 253 0.39 -11.96 18.37
CA ARG A 253 0.39 -10.48 18.37
C ARG A 253 -0.64 -9.91 17.39
N ARG A 254 -0.28 -9.00 16.47
CA ARG A 254 -1.23 -8.37 15.53
C ARG A 254 -1.31 -9.10 14.18
N LEU A 255 -0.37 -9.99 13.88
CA LEU A 255 -0.27 -10.64 12.58
C LEU A 255 -1.43 -11.59 12.32
N ASP A 256 -2.05 -11.46 11.15
CA ASP A 256 -3.10 -12.35 10.64
C ASP A 256 -2.60 -13.18 9.45
N THR A 257 -1.64 -12.64 8.70
CA THR A 257 -1.11 -13.24 7.47
C THR A 257 0.40 -13.20 7.46
N MET A 258 1.04 -14.34 7.20
CA MET A 258 2.46 -14.41 6.95
C MET A 258 2.74 -15.31 5.76
N HIS A 259 3.54 -14.81 4.83
CA HIS A 259 4.00 -15.59 3.68
C HIS A 259 5.52 -15.46 3.52
N VAL A 260 6.23 -16.58 3.49
CA VAL A 260 7.70 -16.60 3.39
C VAL A 260 8.13 -17.28 2.10
N ARG A 261 8.90 -16.54 1.29
CA ARG A 261 9.71 -17.06 0.20
C ARG A 261 11.16 -16.96 0.59
N THR A 262 11.86 -18.08 0.52
CA THR A 262 13.29 -18.14 0.79
C THR A 262 13.97 -19.01 -0.26
N ALA A 263 15.25 -18.73 -0.51
CA ALA A 263 16.15 -19.61 -1.25
C ALA A 263 16.55 -20.86 -0.44
N TYR A 264 16.26 -20.90 0.87
CA TYR A 264 16.69 -21.92 1.81
C TYR A 264 15.49 -22.71 2.38
N PRO A 265 14.86 -23.60 1.61
CA PRO A 265 13.63 -24.29 2.04
C PRO A 265 13.83 -25.25 3.23
N SER A 266 15.08 -25.56 3.58
CA SER A 266 15.46 -26.39 4.73
C SER A 266 15.51 -25.64 6.06
N TYR A 267 15.18 -24.34 6.11
CA TYR A 267 15.27 -23.54 7.33
C TYR A 267 14.35 -24.03 8.47
N PHE A 268 13.39 -24.91 8.17
CA PHE A 268 12.66 -25.68 9.17
C PHE A 268 13.16 -27.11 9.30
N THR A 269 13.29 -27.54 10.55
CA THR A 269 13.28 -28.97 10.88
C THR A 269 11.86 -29.52 10.83
N LEU A 270 11.72 -30.85 10.73
CA LEU A 270 10.43 -31.53 10.86
C LEU A 270 9.72 -31.16 12.17
N GLN A 271 10.45 -31.19 13.29
CA GLN A 271 9.90 -30.82 14.59
C GLN A 271 9.37 -29.39 14.62
N SER A 272 10.13 -28.43 14.08
CA SER A 272 9.70 -27.03 14.01
C SER A 272 8.44 -26.88 13.13
N ALA A 273 8.38 -27.59 12.00
CA ALA A 273 7.20 -27.56 11.12
C ALA A 273 5.98 -28.21 11.78
N ASP A 274 6.18 -29.28 12.54
CA ASP A 274 5.15 -29.97 13.33
C ASP A 274 4.60 -29.06 14.44
N ASP A 275 5.48 -28.37 15.16
CA ASP A 275 5.09 -27.42 16.22
C ASP A 275 4.18 -26.33 15.67
N ILE A 276 4.52 -25.74 14.51
CA ILE A 276 3.72 -24.68 13.88
C ILE A 276 2.36 -25.21 13.43
N ARG A 277 2.31 -26.35 12.72
CA ARG A 277 1.05 -26.88 12.19
C ARG A 277 0.07 -27.33 13.28
N LEU A 278 0.58 -27.74 14.44
CA LEU A 278 -0.23 -28.14 15.57
C LEU A 278 -0.70 -26.93 16.39
N LYS A 279 0.14 -25.90 16.56
CA LYS A 279 -0.16 -24.77 17.46
C LYS A 279 -0.92 -23.62 16.79
N LEU A 280 -0.63 -23.26 15.54
CA LEU A 280 -1.31 -22.12 14.89
C LEU A 280 -2.84 -22.27 14.84
N PRO A 281 -3.41 -23.44 14.48
CA PRO A 281 -4.87 -23.61 14.48
C PRO A 281 -5.52 -23.48 15.86
N LEU A 282 -4.75 -23.66 16.95
CA LEU A 282 -5.25 -23.57 18.33
C LEU A 282 -5.34 -22.13 18.84
N LEU A 283 -4.79 -21.14 18.11
CA LEU A 283 -4.85 -19.73 18.51
C LEU A 283 -6.25 -19.10 18.36
N GLY A 284 -7.20 -19.80 17.73
CA GLY A 284 -8.58 -19.31 17.59
C GLY A 284 -8.74 -18.08 16.69
N ARG A 285 -7.77 -17.83 15.80
CA ARG A 285 -7.73 -16.67 14.90
C ARG A 285 -7.86 -17.10 13.43
N LYS A 286 -8.22 -16.17 12.56
CA LYS A 286 -8.30 -16.39 11.10
C LYS A 286 -6.93 -16.29 10.45
N ILE A 287 -6.05 -17.23 10.77
CA ILE A 287 -4.64 -17.20 10.37
C ILE A 287 -4.47 -17.66 8.92
N TRP A 288 -3.57 -17.01 8.20
CA TRP A 288 -2.98 -17.54 6.97
C TRP A 288 -1.46 -17.52 7.10
N PHE A 289 -0.88 -18.70 7.27
CA PHE A 289 0.56 -18.93 7.23
C PHE A 289 0.91 -19.79 6.03
N GLU A 290 1.91 -19.37 5.26
CA GLU A 290 2.39 -20.12 4.12
C GLU A 290 3.89 -19.90 3.90
N THR A 291 4.64 -20.97 3.72
CA THR A 291 6.11 -20.88 3.57
C THR A 291 6.66 -22.02 2.74
N ARG A 292 7.77 -21.77 2.04
CA ARG A 292 8.60 -22.85 1.48
C ARG A 292 9.17 -23.71 2.61
N CYS A 293 8.97 -25.01 2.53
CA CYS A 293 9.35 -25.95 3.58
C CYS A 293 9.59 -27.33 2.99
N ASN A 294 10.81 -27.84 3.11
CA ASN A 294 11.18 -29.19 2.65
C ASN A 294 11.16 -30.25 3.77
N ALA A 295 10.63 -29.91 4.95
CA ALA A 295 10.66 -30.80 6.11
C ALA A 295 9.89 -32.12 5.89
N TYR A 296 8.94 -32.12 4.95
CA TYR A 296 8.08 -33.28 4.67
C TYR A 296 8.48 -34.06 3.40
N ASP A 297 9.56 -33.68 2.72
CA ASP A 297 9.92 -34.24 1.40
C ASP A 297 10.20 -35.74 1.42
N ARG A 298 10.75 -36.23 2.54
CA ARG A 298 11.14 -37.63 2.72
C ARG A 298 10.04 -38.48 3.36
N HIS A 299 8.91 -37.88 3.71
CA HIS A 299 7.81 -38.57 4.37
C HIS A 299 6.71 -38.85 3.35
N GLU A 300 6.30 -40.12 3.24
CA GLU A 300 5.18 -40.54 2.39
C GLU A 300 3.84 -39.92 2.83
N VAL A 301 3.80 -39.35 4.04
CA VAL A 301 2.60 -38.75 4.63
C VAL A 301 2.31 -37.42 3.96
N ARG A 302 1.34 -37.44 3.05
CA ARG A 302 0.72 -36.23 2.50
C ARG A 302 -0.07 -35.53 3.61
N LEU A 303 0.44 -34.41 4.13
CA LEU A 303 -0.34 -33.55 5.02
C LEU A 303 -1.45 -32.89 4.22
N ASP A 304 -2.69 -33.28 4.50
CA ASP A 304 -3.91 -32.63 3.98
C ASP A 304 -5.06 -32.94 4.95
N TYR A 305 -5.31 -32.04 5.89
CA TYR A 305 -6.37 -32.19 6.87
C TYR A 305 -6.89 -30.82 7.32
N VAL A 306 -8.03 -30.84 8.01
CA VAL A 306 -8.64 -29.65 8.60
C VAL A 306 -8.68 -29.82 10.12
N THR A 307 -8.31 -28.77 10.86
CA THR A 307 -8.43 -28.72 12.32
C THR A 307 -8.74 -27.29 12.77
N ASN A 308 -9.67 -27.10 13.70
CA ASN A 308 -10.11 -25.79 14.19
C ASN A 308 -10.35 -24.77 13.07
N ASP A 309 -11.10 -25.16 12.03
CA ASP A 309 -11.36 -24.32 10.84
C ASP A 309 -10.12 -23.88 10.07
N HIS A 310 -9.00 -24.61 10.19
CA HIS A 310 -7.78 -24.40 9.40
C HIS A 310 -7.48 -25.61 8.53
N SER A 311 -7.33 -25.38 7.23
CA SER A 311 -6.73 -26.32 6.31
C SER A 311 -5.21 -26.32 6.50
N VAL A 312 -4.66 -27.49 6.82
CA VAL A 312 -3.22 -27.73 6.94
C VAL A 312 -2.78 -28.63 5.80
N ARG A 313 -1.88 -28.11 4.95
CA ARG A 313 -1.39 -28.81 3.76
C ARG A 313 0.12 -28.73 3.61
N ALA A 314 0.72 -29.85 3.22
CA ALA A 314 2.05 -29.88 2.60
C ALA A 314 1.84 -29.87 1.07
N LEU A 315 2.11 -28.74 0.43
CA LEU A 315 1.89 -28.53 -0.99
C LEU A 315 3.18 -28.76 -1.77
N ARG A 316 3.12 -29.54 -2.86
CA ARG A 316 4.15 -29.50 -3.90
C ARG A 316 3.89 -28.29 -4.79
N TRP A 317 4.67 -27.22 -4.62
CA TRP A 317 4.57 -26.01 -5.44
C TRP A 317 5.22 -26.18 -6.81
N THR A 318 6.34 -26.90 -6.87
CA THR A 318 7.01 -27.29 -8.11
C THR A 318 7.58 -28.70 -7.91
N PRO A 319 8.13 -29.36 -8.94
CA PRO A 319 8.83 -30.64 -8.76
C PRO A 319 9.94 -30.59 -7.70
N VAL A 320 10.44 -29.40 -7.37
CA VAL A 320 11.59 -29.18 -6.48
C VAL A 320 11.30 -28.29 -5.26
N THR A 321 10.07 -27.80 -5.10
CA THR A 321 9.73 -26.95 -3.95
C THR A 321 8.46 -27.40 -3.27
N ASN A 322 8.58 -27.70 -1.98
CA ASN A 322 7.46 -27.96 -1.10
C ASN A 322 7.14 -26.73 -0.25
N ALA A 323 5.91 -26.65 0.21
CA ALA A 323 5.43 -25.59 1.07
C ALA A 323 4.54 -26.13 2.18
N LEU A 324 4.67 -25.55 3.36
CA LEU A 324 3.71 -25.73 4.45
C LEU A 324 2.69 -24.60 4.37
N SER A 325 1.41 -24.95 4.29
CA SER A 325 0.30 -24.01 4.26
C SER A 325 -0.66 -24.32 5.41
N ILE A 326 -0.97 -23.31 6.22
CA ILE A 326 -1.96 -23.36 7.30
C ILE A 326 -2.87 -22.16 7.08
N LYS A 327 -4.07 -22.39 6.55
CA LYS A 327 -5.03 -21.33 6.25
C LYS A 327 -6.35 -21.59 6.92
N HIS A 328 -6.89 -20.58 7.59
CA HIS A 328 -8.27 -20.58 8.02
C HIS A 328 -9.20 -20.76 6.80
N CYS A 329 -10.22 -21.59 6.90
CA CYS A 329 -11.10 -21.98 5.80
C CYS A 329 -11.78 -20.76 5.14
N SER A 330 -12.08 -19.71 5.92
CA SER A 330 -12.63 -18.45 5.37
C SER A 330 -11.66 -17.67 4.48
N ARG A 331 -10.38 -18.07 4.42
CA ARG A 331 -9.29 -17.42 3.68
C ARG A 331 -8.76 -18.30 2.56
N GLU A 332 -9.38 -19.45 2.29
CA GLU A 332 -8.88 -20.43 1.33
C GLU A 332 -8.84 -19.91 -0.12
N SER A 333 -9.76 -19.00 -0.46
CA SER A 333 -9.78 -18.33 -1.76
C SER A 333 -8.73 -17.22 -1.89
N GLU A 334 -8.14 -16.76 -0.79
CA GLU A 334 -7.13 -15.72 -0.83
C GLU A 334 -5.85 -16.27 -1.47
N ARG A 335 -5.41 -15.59 -2.54
CA ARG A 335 -4.19 -15.92 -3.26
C ARG A 335 -3.23 -14.76 -3.19
N HIS A 336 -1.97 -15.06 -2.93
CA HIS A 336 -0.91 -14.08 -3.10
C HIS A 336 -0.82 -13.74 -4.59
N HIS A 337 -1.27 -12.53 -4.96
CA HIS A 337 -1.11 -12.05 -6.32
C HIS A 337 0.37 -11.77 -6.54
N ASN A 338 1.01 -12.64 -7.33
CA ASN A 338 2.36 -12.42 -7.83
C ASN A 338 2.32 -11.27 -8.84
N GLU A 339 2.29 -10.04 -8.34
CA GLU A 339 2.80 -8.91 -9.09
C GLU A 339 4.33 -9.04 -9.05
N PHE A 340 4.88 -9.90 -9.90
CA PHE A 340 6.31 -9.83 -10.22
C PHE A 340 6.57 -8.46 -10.85
N PHE A 341 7.76 -7.93 -10.53
CA PHE A 341 8.26 -6.59 -10.88
C PHE A 341 8.06 -6.21 -12.35
#